data_AF-A0A0F9A7K8-F1
#
_entry.id   AF-A0A0F9A7K8-F1
#
_cell.length_a   1.000
_cell.length_b   1.000
_cell.length_c   1.000
_cell.angle_alpha   90.00
_cell.angle_beta   90.00
_cell.angle_gamma   90.00
#
_symmetry.space_group_name_H-M   'P 1'
#
loop_
_entity.id
_entity.type
_entity.pdbx_description
1 polymer ?
#
loop_
_entity_poly.entity_id
_entity_poly.type
_entity_poly.pdbx_seq_one_letter_code
_entity_poly.pdbx_strand_id
1 'polypeptide(L)'
;RALRWFPYWRTAFSLLGLCKLPWNDIQPESQKDHPIKDPITGDLIRAKVPDHVEWYAKFFSAVTGRRSTPEDLVKMSEVVYNFQRIFNIRQGKGLRKNDSKLPYRAMGPVTLAEYESRTERYDNQLKVLGYDITSKKTEEKMGLLRKHREEQYTILQDAVYKERGWSQKGCPTIETVKKLGIDFTDVIKLIKPHQ
;
A
#
# COMPACT_ATOMS: atom_id res chain seq x y z
N ARG A 1 1.28 -7.51 1.41
CA ARG A 1 1.33 -7.32 2.89
C ARG A 1 1.61 -5.88 3.34
N ALA A 2 2.79 -5.27 3.10
CA ALA A 2 3.08 -3.89 3.59
C ALA A 2 2.04 -2.84 3.14
N LEU A 3 1.69 -2.83 1.85
CA LEU A 3 0.68 -1.92 1.28
C LEU A 3 -0.77 -2.22 1.72
N ARG A 4 -0.99 -3.26 2.53
CA ARG A 4 -2.25 -3.53 3.23
C ARG A 4 -2.14 -3.07 4.68
N TRP A 5 -1.15 -3.56 5.41
CA TRP A 5 -1.02 -3.32 6.85
C TRP A 5 -0.78 -1.85 7.20
N PHE A 6 0.18 -1.18 6.56
CA PHE A 6 0.52 0.20 6.91
C PHE A 6 -0.62 1.20 6.70
N PRO A 7 -1.38 1.16 5.58
CA PRO A 7 -2.56 2.01 5.43
C PRO A 7 -3.62 1.76 6.51
N TYR A 8 -3.86 0.50 6.89
CA TYR A 8 -4.85 0.17 7.93
C TYR A 8 -4.37 0.65 9.30
N TRP A 9 -3.14 0.35 9.68
CA TRP A 9 -2.55 0.84 10.93
C TRP A 9 -2.58 2.37 11.01
N ARG A 10 -2.23 3.06 9.93
CA ARG A 10 -2.29 4.53 9.88
C ARG A 10 -3.71 5.07 9.99
N THR A 11 -4.69 4.35 9.47
CA THR A 11 -6.11 4.73 9.59
C THR A 11 -6.57 4.63 11.05
N ALA A 12 -6.05 3.70 11.84
CA ALA A 12 -6.38 3.55 13.26
C ALA A 12 -6.14 4.86 14.05
N PHE A 13 -5.05 5.56 13.78
CA PHE A 13 -4.76 6.85 14.41
C PHE A 13 -5.86 7.88 14.16
N SER A 14 -6.38 7.96 12.93
CA SER A 14 -7.47 8.88 12.60
C SER A 14 -8.78 8.50 13.29
N LEU A 15 -9.04 7.19 13.47
CA LEU A 15 -10.23 6.71 14.19
C LEU A 15 -10.17 6.98 15.69
N LEU A 16 -8.96 6.94 16.26
CA LEU A 16 -8.72 7.12 17.69
C LEU A 16 -8.38 8.56 18.08
N GLY A 17 -8.28 9.49 17.12
CA GLY A 17 -7.86 10.88 17.38
C GLY A 17 -6.40 11.01 17.81
N LEU A 18 -5.53 10.08 17.41
CA LEU A 18 -4.13 10.01 17.80
C LEU A 18 -3.21 10.60 16.73
N CYS A 19 -2.11 11.20 17.16
CA CYS A 19 -1.03 11.60 16.26
C CYS A 19 -0.21 10.36 15.84
N LYS A 20 0.14 10.25 14.55
CA LYS A 20 0.99 9.15 14.07
C LYS A 20 2.48 9.30 14.44
N LEU A 21 2.96 10.52 14.68
CA LEU A 21 4.41 10.79 14.81
C LEU A 21 5.04 10.03 15.98
N PRO A 22 4.41 9.95 17.17
CA PRO A 22 4.97 9.15 18.26
C PRO A 22 5.13 7.66 17.94
N TRP A 23 4.36 7.13 16.98
CA TRP A 23 4.55 5.74 16.55
C TRP A 23 5.84 5.54 15.74
N ASN A 24 6.14 6.41 14.77
CA ASN A 24 7.17 6.13 13.77
C ASN A 24 8.43 7.00 13.84
N ASP A 25 8.35 8.20 14.43
CA ASP A 25 9.44 9.18 14.45
C ASP A 25 10.30 9.08 15.71
N ILE A 26 9.77 8.50 16.78
CA ILE A 26 10.50 8.15 18.00
C ILE A 26 10.44 6.63 18.08
N GLN A 27 11.58 5.95 18.24
CA GLN A 27 11.64 4.50 18.32
C GLN A 27 12.24 4.09 19.66
N PRO A 28 11.74 3.01 20.30
CA PRO A 28 12.31 2.52 21.54
C PRO A 28 13.70 1.92 21.28
N GLU A 29 14.53 1.84 22.31
CA GLU A 29 15.90 1.31 22.14
C GLU A 29 15.92 -0.13 21.63
N SER A 30 14.96 -0.95 22.08
CA SER A 30 14.68 -2.32 21.64
C SER A 30 14.44 -2.45 20.13
N GLN A 31 14.15 -1.36 19.43
CA GLN A 31 13.86 -1.38 18.00
C GLN A 31 15.01 -1.91 17.15
N LYS A 32 16.26 -1.69 17.60
CA LYS A 32 17.47 -2.17 16.93
C LYS A 32 17.58 -3.70 16.94
N ASP A 33 16.96 -4.34 17.92
CA ASP A 33 17.05 -5.78 18.19
C ASP A 33 16.01 -6.58 17.39
N HIS A 34 14.92 -5.94 16.93
CA HIS A 34 13.93 -6.59 16.08
C HIS A 34 14.47 -6.91 14.68
N PRO A 35 14.11 -8.05 14.07
CA PRO A 35 14.55 -8.38 12.72
C PRO A 35 13.96 -7.39 11.69
N ILE A 36 14.73 -7.06 10.64
CA ILE A 36 14.26 -6.16 9.56
C ILE A 36 13.02 -6.74 8.89
N LYS A 37 13.08 -8.04 8.58
CA LYS A 37 11.98 -8.84 8.06
C LYS A 37 11.76 -10.07 8.92
N ASP A 38 10.51 -10.48 9.04
CA ASP A 38 10.17 -11.80 9.54
C ASP A 38 10.78 -12.87 8.63
N PRO A 39 11.53 -13.85 9.17
CA PRO A 39 12.21 -14.85 8.36
C PRO A 39 11.27 -15.84 7.67
N ILE A 40 10.05 -16.01 8.19
CA ILE A 40 9.04 -16.95 7.65
C ILE A 40 8.11 -16.22 6.70
N THR A 41 7.59 -15.07 7.13
CA THR A 41 6.52 -14.37 6.42
C THR A 41 7.04 -13.29 5.47
N GLY A 42 8.30 -12.85 5.62
CA GLY A 42 8.90 -11.76 4.85
C GLY A 42 8.37 -10.37 5.22
N ASP A 43 7.52 -10.26 6.25
CA ASP A 43 6.93 -9.00 6.70
C ASP A 43 7.97 -8.05 7.27
N LEU A 44 7.81 -6.74 7.05
CA LEU A 44 8.73 -5.71 7.53
C LEU A 44 8.55 -5.43 9.04
N ILE A 45 8.96 -6.35 9.90
CA ILE A 45 8.75 -6.27 11.37
C ILE A 45 9.33 -5.00 11.97
N ARG A 46 10.62 -4.71 11.71
CA ARG A 46 11.26 -3.48 12.23
C ARG A 46 10.60 -2.20 11.70
N ALA A 47 9.97 -2.21 10.53
CA ALA A 47 9.27 -1.02 10.04
C ALA A 47 7.91 -0.79 10.75
N LYS A 48 7.36 -1.82 11.42
CA LYS A 48 6.09 -1.71 12.17
C LYS A 48 6.27 -1.11 13.57
N VAL A 49 7.50 -1.09 14.11
CA VAL A 49 7.79 -0.68 15.51
C VAL A 49 6.97 -1.51 16.51
N PRO A 50 7.29 -2.82 16.68
CA PRO A 50 6.43 -3.78 17.37
C PRO A 50 6.01 -3.37 18.78
N ASP A 51 6.93 -2.84 19.58
CA ASP A 51 6.64 -2.36 20.93
C ASP A 51 5.58 -1.26 20.93
N HIS A 52 5.70 -0.28 20.03
CA HIS A 52 4.70 0.77 19.90
C HIS A 52 3.34 0.21 19.50
N VAL A 53 3.31 -0.71 18.54
CA VAL A 53 2.08 -1.38 18.09
C VAL A 53 1.37 -2.06 19.27
N GLU A 54 2.12 -2.77 20.11
CA GLU A 54 1.60 -3.39 21.34
C GLU A 54 1.14 -2.34 22.37
N TRP A 55 1.92 -1.27 22.57
CA TRP A 55 1.57 -0.21 23.52
C TRP A 55 0.30 0.54 23.12
N TYR A 56 0.05 0.76 21.83
CA TYR A 56 -1.20 1.37 21.36
C TYR A 56 -2.41 0.47 21.66
N ALA A 57 -2.28 -0.85 21.53
CA ALA A 57 -3.34 -1.79 21.90
C ALA A 57 -3.60 -1.80 23.42
N LYS A 58 -2.54 -1.76 24.23
CA LYS A 58 -2.64 -1.61 25.69
C LYS A 58 -3.28 -0.28 26.09
N PHE A 59 -2.85 0.81 25.47
CA PHE A 59 -3.40 2.14 25.68
C PHE A 59 -4.90 2.18 25.36
N PHE A 60 -5.30 1.68 24.19
CA PHE A 60 -6.71 1.59 23.82
C PHE A 60 -7.52 0.78 24.84
N SER A 61 -6.98 -0.36 25.26
CA SER A 61 -7.62 -1.23 26.26
C SER A 61 -7.79 -0.54 27.61
N ALA A 62 -6.77 0.18 28.07
CA ALA A 62 -6.78 0.88 29.35
C ALA A 62 -7.77 2.05 29.36
N VAL A 63 -7.82 2.84 28.27
CA VAL A 63 -8.68 4.02 28.18
C VAL A 63 -10.15 3.64 27.99
N THR A 64 -10.44 2.64 27.16
CA THR A 64 -11.82 2.29 26.78
C THR A 64 -12.44 1.20 27.65
N GLY A 65 -11.62 0.48 28.44
CA GLY A 65 -12.04 -0.73 29.14
C GLY A 65 -12.25 -1.95 28.22
N ARG A 66 -12.04 -1.82 26.90
CA ARG A 66 -12.22 -2.91 25.92
C ARG A 66 -10.89 -3.58 25.63
N ARG A 67 -10.67 -4.77 26.18
CA ARG A 67 -9.47 -5.57 25.89
C ARG A 67 -9.33 -5.77 24.37
N SER A 68 -8.20 -5.33 23.82
CA SER A 68 -7.92 -5.34 22.39
C SER A 68 -6.46 -5.69 22.14
N THR A 69 -6.19 -6.37 21.02
CA THR A 69 -4.85 -6.63 20.50
C THR A 69 -4.49 -5.64 19.39
N PRO A 70 -3.22 -5.61 18.94
CA PRO A 70 -2.85 -4.89 17.72
C PRO A 70 -3.69 -5.24 16.50
N GLU A 71 -4.02 -6.52 16.32
CA GLU A 71 -4.82 -7.03 15.21
C GLU A 71 -6.24 -6.47 15.25
N ASP A 72 -6.82 -6.28 16.44
CA ASP A 72 -8.14 -5.68 16.59
C ASP A 72 -8.16 -4.23 16.10
N LEU A 73 -7.11 -3.45 16.40
CA LEU A 73 -6.99 -2.06 15.91
C LEU A 73 -6.85 -2.00 14.38
N VAL A 74 -6.09 -2.93 13.80
CA VAL A 74 -5.95 -3.06 12.34
C VAL A 74 -7.28 -3.48 11.71
N LYS A 75 -8.00 -4.43 12.32
CA LYS A 75 -9.29 -4.92 11.82
C LYS A 75 -10.37 -3.85 11.86
N MET A 76 -10.46 -3.09 12.96
CA MET A 76 -11.34 -1.92 13.06
C MET A 76 -11.08 -0.95 11.90
N SER A 77 -9.81 -0.71 11.60
CA SER A 77 -9.40 0.18 10.52
C SER A 77 -9.65 -0.38 9.13
N GLU A 78 -9.52 -1.70 8.93
CA GLU A 78 -9.81 -2.37 7.67
C GLU A 78 -11.28 -2.18 7.25
N VAL A 79 -12.22 -2.25 8.21
CA VAL A 79 -13.64 -1.97 7.97
C VAL A 79 -13.82 -0.57 7.38
N VAL A 80 -13.27 0.45 8.05
CA VAL A 80 -13.43 1.85 7.62
C VAL A 80 -12.70 2.12 6.30
N TYR A 81 -11.49 1.56 6.12
CA TYR A 81 -10.71 1.75 4.89
C TYR A 81 -11.46 1.21 3.66
N ASN A 82 -12.11 0.05 3.78
CA ASN A 82 -12.94 -0.50 2.71
C ASN A 82 -14.20 0.33 2.50
N PHE A 83 -14.83 0.81 3.57
CA PHE A 83 -16.00 1.68 3.45
C PHE A 83 -15.68 3.01 2.77
N GLN A 84 -14.53 3.62 3.07
CA GLN A 84 -14.01 4.80 2.37
C GLN A 84 -13.76 4.53 0.88
N ARG A 85 -13.24 3.34 0.53
CA ARG A 85 -13.08 2.94 -0.87
C ARG A 85 -14.42 2.86 -1.59
N ILE A 86 -15.43 2.26 -0.96
CA ILE A 86 -16.79 2.15 -1.51
C ILE A 86 -17.43 3.53 -1.64
N PHE A 87 -17.22 4.41 -0.66
CA PHE A 87 -17.66 5.79 -0.75
C PHE A 87 -17.05 6.51 -1.95
N ASN A 88 -15.74 6.36 -2.19
CA ASN A 88 -15.11 6.94 -3.38
C ASN A 88 -15.77 6.41 -4.67
N ILE A 89 -16.04 5.10 -4.73
CA ILE A 89 -16.70 4.46 -5.90
C ILE A 89 -18.07 5.06 -6.14
N ARG A 90 -18.85 5.28 -5.07
CA ARG A 90 -20.13 6.01 -5.13
C ARG A 90 -19.97 7.42 -5.70
N GLN A 91 -18.89 8.11 -5.38
CA GLN A 91 -18.56 9.44 -5.93
C GLN A 91 -17.92 9.38 -7.34
N GLY A 92 -17.89 8.20 -7.99
CA GLY A 92 -17.34 8.03 -9.34
C GLY A 92 -15.81 7.95 -9.43
N LYS A 93 -15.11 7.74 -8.30
CA LYS A 93 -13.65 7.60 -8.22
C LYS A 93 -13.26 6.33 -7.45
N GLY A 94 -12.02 5.87 -7.53
CA GLY A 94 -11.58 4.68 -6.79
C GLY A 94 -11.94 3.35 -7.45
N LEU A 95 -12.00 3.29 -8.77
CA LEU A 95 -11.75 2.05 -9.51
C LEU A 95 -10.31 2.04 -10.01
N ARG A 96 -9.84 0.93 -10.58
CA ARG A 96 -8.47 0.77 -11.10
C ARG A 96 -8.03 1.92 -12.00
N LYS A 97 -8.92 2.39 -12.90
CA LYS A 97 -8.65 3.55 -13.77
C LYS A 97 -8.21 4.82 -13.04
N ASN A 98 -8.58 4.97 -11.76
CA ASN A 98 -8.23 6.09 -10.92
C ASN A 98 -6.90 5.87 -10.18
N ASP A 99 -6.54 4.61 -9.90
CA ASP A 99 -5.27 4.26 -9.27
C ASP A 99 -4.13 4.15 -10.32
N SER A 100 -4.44 3.82 -11.57
CA SER A 100 -3.44 3.59 -12.63
C SER A 100 -2.86 4.88 -13.24
N LYS A 101 -3.31 6.07 -12.80
CA LYS A 101 -2.82 7.36 -13.31
C LYS A 101 -1.68 7.89 -12.45
N LEU A 102 -0.53 7.22 -12.45
CA LEU A 102 0.65 7.78 -11.81
C LEU A 102 1.19 8.98 -12.58
N PRO A 103 1.75 9.99 -11.89
CA PRO A 103 2.47 11.05 -12.53
C PRO A 103 3.60 10.50 -13.39
N TYR A 104 3.74 10.98 -14.62
CA TYR A 104 4.80 10.57 -15.55
C TYR A 104 6.19 10.59 -14.89
N ARG A 105 6.50 11.64 -14.12
CA ARG A 105 7.76 11.77 -13.37
C ARG A 105 8.04 10.63 -12.37
N ALA A 106 7.02 10.00 -11.81
CA ALA A 106 7.18 8.90 -10.86
C ALA A 106 7.65 7.60 -11.53
N MET A 107 7.43 7.46 -12.84
CA MET A 107 7.74 6.23 -13.59
C MET A 107 9.13 6.23 -14.22
N GLY A 108 9.88 7.33 -14.17
CA GLY A 108 11.21 7.40 -14.79
C GLY A 108 11.71 8.82 -14.99
N PRO A 109 12.98 8.98 -15.39
CA PRO A 109 13.54 10.28 -15.78
C PRO A 109 12.65 10.93 -16.84
N VAL A 110 12.41 12.23 -16.66
CA VAL A 110 11.49 13.02 -17.50
C VAL A 110 12.22 13.61 -18.69
N THR A 111 13.44 14.06 -18.48
CA THR A 111 14.28 14.71 -19.49
C THR A 111 15.54 13.89 -19.77
N LEU A 112 16.18 14.18 -20.91
CA LEU A 112 17.48 13.63 -21.27
C LEU A 112 18.53 13.90 -20.19
N ALA A 113 18.65 15.17 -19.78
CA ALA A 113 19.61 15.57 -18.75
C ALA A 113 19.43 14.81 -17.42
N GLU A 114 18.19 14.52 -17.01
CA GLU A 114 17.93 13.71 -15.82
C GLU A 114 18.45 12.27 -15.99
N TYR A 115 18.25 11.66 -17.15
CA TYR A 115 18.80 10.34 -17.44
C TYR A 115 20.34 10.39 -17.43
N GLU A 116 20.91 11.33 -18.19
CA GLU A 116 22.34 11.45 -18.41
C GLU A 116 23.12 11.71 -17.11
N SER A 117 22.56 12.53 -16.21
CA SER A 117 23.11 12.79 -14.88
C SER A 117 23.27 11.53 -14.01
N ARG A 118 22.60 10.43 -14.36
CA ARG A 118 22.61 9.16 -13.64
C ARG A 118 22.70 7.97 -14.60
N THR A 119 23.43 8.13 -15.71
CA THR A 119 23.55 7.13 -16.79
C THR A 119 23.91 5.75 -16.24
N GLU A 120 24.96 5.68 -15.43
CA GLU A 120 25.44 4.41 -14.86
C GLU A 120 24.31 3.66 -14.10
N ARG A 121 23.55 4.38 -13.26
CA ARG A 121 22.43 3.80 -12.51
C ARG A 121 21.36 3.22 -13.43
N TYR A 122 20.95 3.96 -14.46
CA TYR A 122 19.84 3.56 -15.32
C TYR A 122 20.26 2.48 -16.33
N ASP A 123 21.45 2.61 -16.91
CA ASP A 123 22.01 1.60 -17.82
C ASP A 123 22.22 0.27 -17.08
N ASN A 124 22.71 0.29 -15.84
CA ASN A 124 22.84 -0.92 -15.02
C ASN A 124 21.48 -1.55 -14.71
N GLN A 125 20.44 -0.76 -14.43
CA GLN A 125 19.08 -1.29 -14.25
C GLN A 125 18.59 -1.99 -15.52
N LEU A 126 18.73 -1.36 -16.69
CA LEU A 126 18.30 -1.96 -17.96
C LEU A 126 19.04 -3.26 -18.27
N LYS A 127 20.35 -3.32 -17.99
CA LYS A 127 21.16 -4.54 -18.15
C LYS A 127 20.71 -5.67 -17.22
N VAL A 128 20.46 -5.37 -15.93
CA VAL A 128 19.94 -6.36 -14.96
C VAL A 128 18.58 -6.90 -15.38
N LEU A 129 17.77 -6.07 -16.04
CA LEU A 129 16.48 -6.46 -16.63
C LEU A 129 16.62 -7.23 -17.95
N GLY A 130 17.84 -7.42 -18.47
CA GLY A 130 18.12 -8.18 -19.68
C GLY A 130 17.98 -7.40 -20.99
N TYR A 131 17.91 -6.07 -20.96
CA TYR A 131 17.88 -5.26 -22.18
C TYR A 131 19.29 -5.06 -22.76
N ASP A 132 19.46 -5.27 -24.07
CA ASP A 132 20.62 -4.76 -24.81
C ASP A 132 20.42 -3.28 -25.14
N ILE A 133 21.34 -2.46 -24.65
CA ILE A 133 21.31 -0.99 -24.76
C ILE A 133 22.49 -0.41 -25.55
N THR A 134 23.37 -1.26 -26.08
CA THR A 134 24.67 -0.85 -26.66
C THR A 134 24.52 0.11 -27.84
N SER A 135 23.47 -0.06 -28.64
CA SER A 135 23.17 0.77 -29.82
C SER A 135 22.01 1.76 -29.61
N LYS A 136 21.50 1.89 -28.38
CA LYS A 136 20.28 2.67 -28.08
C LYS A 136 20.59 4.10 -27.69
N LYS A 137 19.82 5.03 -28.23
CA LYS A 137 19.81 6.43 -27.81
C LYS A 137 19.21 6.57 -26.41
N THR A 138 19.55 7.65 -25.71
CA THR A 138 19.06 7.93 -24.35
C THR A 138 17.53 7.92 -24.26
N GLU A 139 16.83 8.49 -25.26
CA GLU A 139 15.37 8.51 -25.33
C GLU A 139 14.78 7.09 -25.40
N GLU A 140 15.40 6.20 -26.16
CA GLU A 140 14.97 4.80 -26.26
C GLU A 140 15.17 4.08 -24.93
N LYS A 141 16.31 4.30 -24.27
CA LYS A 141 16.61 3.76 -22.94
C LYS A 141 15.61 4.26 -21.89
N MET A 142 15.28 5.55 -21.92
CA MET A 142 14.23 6.14 -21.08
C MET A 142 12.87 5.47 -21.31
N GLY A 143 12.50 5.25 -22.57
CA GLY A 143 11.26 4.59 -22.96
C GLY A 143 11.18 3.15 -22.44
N LEU A 144 12.25 2.37 -22.59
CA LEU A 144 12.32 0.99 -22.07
C LEU A 144 12.18 0.95 -20.55
N LEU A 145 12.93 1.79 -19.84
CA LEU A 145 12.91 1.83 -18.38
C LEU A 145 11.51 2.19 -17.86
N ARG A 146 10.88 3.17 -18.51
CA ARG A 146 9.53 3.62 -18.16
C ARG A 146 8.50 2.54 -18.39
N LYS A 147 8.49 1.93 -19.57
CA LYS A 147 7.60 0.83 -19.93
C LYS A 147 7.69 -0.29 -18.89
N HIS A 148 8.90 -0.72 -18.56
CA HIS A 148 9.12 -1.74 -17.54
C HIS A 148 8.53 -1.33 -16.18
N ARG A 149 8.75 -0.10 -15.71
CA ARG A 149 8.24 0.37 -14.41
C ARG A 149 6.71 0.49 -14.39
N GLU A 150 6.09 0.90 -15.49
CA GLU A 150 4.63 0.94 -15.63
C GLU A 150 4.03 -0.48 -15.59
N GLU A 151 4.68 -1.46 -16.22
CA GLU A 151 4.31 -2.88 -16.14
C GLU A 151 4.46 -3.41 -14.71
N GLN A 152 5.58 -3.14 -14.03
CA GLN A 152 5.78 -3.53 -12.62
C GLN A 152 4.74 -2.91 -11.70
N TYR A 153 4.37 -1.65 -11.93
CA TYR A 153 3.33 -1.00 -11.16
C TYR A 153 1.97 -1.68 -11.35
N THR A 154 1.63 -2.08 -12.58
CA THR A 154 0.41 -2.83 -12.88
C THR A 154 0.39 -4.16 -12.12
N ILE A 155 1.49 -4.91 -12.13
CA ILE A 155 1.64 -6.15 -11.36
C ILE A 155 1.48 -5.90 -9.85
N LEU A 156 2.06 -4.81 -9.34
CA LEU A 156 1.93 -4.41 -7.95
C LEU A 156 0.46 -4.08 -7.59
N GLN A 157 -0.28 -3.40 -8.46
CA GLN A 157 -1.70 -3.11 -8.25
C GLN A 157 -2.50 -4.40 -8.08
N ASP A 158 -2.29 -5.37 -8.97
CA ASP A 158 -3.00 -6.65 -8.96
C ASP A 158 -2.71 -7.42 -7.67
N ALA A 159 -1.43 -7.42 -7.23
CA ALA A 159 -1.03 -8.02 -5.96
C ALA A 159 -1.67 -7.33 -4.74
N VAL A 160 -1.76 -5.99 -4.76
CA VAL A 160 -2.38 -5.21 -3.68
C VAL A 160 -3.89 -5.43 -3.63
N TYR A 161 -4.57 -5.47 -4.78
CA TYR A 161 -6.01 -5.75 -4.84
C TYR A 161 -6.31 -7.14 -4.30
N LYS A 162 -5.57 -8.16 -4.75
CA LYS A 162 -5.70 -9.52 -4.22
C LYS A 162 -5.51 -9.56 -2.70
N GLU A 163 -4.42 -8.96 -2.20
CA GLU A 163 -4.11 -8.91 -0.77
C GLU A 163 -5.22 -8.23 0.06
N ARG A 164 -5.91 -7.24 -0.50
CA ARG A 164 -7.00 -6.50 0.17
C ARG A 164 -8.38 -7.15 0.01
N GLY A 165 -8.51 -8.22 -0.78
CA GLY A 165 -9.82 -8.81 -1.11
C GLY A 165 -10.62 -7.93 -2.08
N TRP A 166 -9.94 -7.29 -3.02
CA TRP A 166 -10.56 -6.45 -4.05
C TRP A 166 -10.54 -7.16 -5.40
N SER A 167 -11.54 -6.86 -6.25
CA SER A 167 -11.59 -7.32 -7.64
C SER A 167 -10.49 -6.67 -8.46
N GLN A 168 -10.24 -7.20 -9.67
CA GLN A 168 -9.30 -6.59 -10.62
C GLN A 168 -9.74 -5.20 -11.10
N LYS A 169 -10.99 -4.79 -10.83
CA LYS A 169 -11.46 -3.41 -11.06
C LYS A 169 -11.10 -2.47 -9.89
N GLY A 170 -10.45 -2.96 -8.85
CA GLY A 170 -10.06 -2.19 -7.66
C GLY A 170 -11.24 -1.90 -6.71
N CYS A 171 -12.28 -2.73 -6.74
CA CYS A 171 -13.46 -2.62 -5.87
C CYS A 171 -13.42 -3.73 -4.80
N PRO A 172 -13.73 -3.46 -3.53
CA PRO A 172 -13.93 -4.52 -2.53
C PRO A 172 -14.92 -5.58 -3.03
N THR A 173 -14.60 -6.85 -2.80
CA THR A 173 -15.49 -7.95 -3.23
C THR A 173 -16.70 -8.08 -2.30
N ILE A 174 -17.77 -8.68 -2.81
CA ILE A 174 -18.96 -9.02 -2.00
C ILE A 174 -18.58 -9.88 -0.78
N GLU A 175 -17.67 -10.85 -0.96
CA GLU A 175 -17.14 -11.66 0.13
C GLU A 175 -16.45 -10.79 1.19
N THR A 176 -15.62 -9.85 0.75
CA THR A 176 -14.88 -8.95 1.66
C THR A 176 -15.82 -8.07 2.46
N VAL A 177 -16.84 -7.45 1.85
CA VAL A 177 -17.78 -6.59 2.58
C VAL A 177 -18.65 -7.37 3.56
N LYS A 178 -19.03 -8.61 3.24
CA LYS A 178 -19.71 -9.53 4.17
C LYS A 178 -18.83 -9.88 5.36
N LYS A 179 -17.58 -10.27 5.10
CA LYS A 179 -16.59 -10.56 6.16
C LYS A 179 -16.37 -9.38 7.10
N LEU A 180 -16.45 -8.16 6.57
CA LEU A 180 -16.27 -6.92 7.32
C LEU A 180 -17.56 -6.38 7.96
N GLY A 181 -18.72 -7.00 7.73
CA GLY A 181 -20.00 -6.56 8.27
C GLY A 181 -20.50 -5.21 7.72
N ILE A 182 -20.12 -4.88 6.49
CA ILE A 182 -20.50 -3.63 5.79
C ILE A 182 -21.28 -3.92 4.50
N ASP A 183 -21.91 -5.10 4.43
CA ASP A 183 -22.71 -5.60 3.31
C ASP A 183 -24.15 -5.05 3.28
N PHE A 184 -24.32 -3.77 3.61
CA PHE A 184 -25.61 -3.09 3.49
C PHE A 184 -26.19 -3.24 2.07
N THR A 185 -27.51 -3.29 1.95
CA THR A 185 -28.19 -3.47 0.64
C THR A 185 -27.71 -2.50 -0.43
N ASP A 186 -27.53 -1.23 -0.06
CA ASP A 186 -27.03 -0.19 -0.98
C ASP A 186 -25.57 -0.39 -1.36
N VAL A 187 -24.73 -0.87 -0.44
CA VAL A 187 -23.33 -1.20 -0.72
C VAL A 187 -23.27 -2.35 -1.71
N ILE A 188 -24.02 -3.43 -1.47
CA ILE A 188 -24.07 -4.59 -2.38
C ILE A 188 -24.56 -4.17 -3.76
N LYS A 189 -25.65 -3.40 -3.84
CA LYS A 189 -26.18 -2.88 -5.11
C LYS A 189 -25.14 -2.04 -5.87
N LEU A 190 -24.42 -1.17 -5.16
CA LEU A 190 -23.39 -0.30 -5.73
C LEU A 190 -22.19 -1.08 -6.27
N ILE A 191 -21.68 -2.07 -5.53
CA ILE A 191 -20.43 -2.76 -5.91
C ILE A 191 -20.65 -3.92 -6.90
N LYS A 192 -21.88 -4.43 -7.03
CA LYS A 192 -22.22 -5.59 -7.89
C LYS A 192 -21.74 -5.45 -9.34
N PRO A 193 -21.83 -4.29 -10.01
CA PRO A 193 -21.31 -4.12 -11.38
C PRO A 193 -19.76 -4.14 -11.48
N HIS A 194 -19.08 -3.98 -10.35
CA HIS A 194 -17.62 -3.86 -10.26
C HIS A 194 -16.94 -5.12 -9.70
N GLN A 195 -17.70 -6.20 -9.54
CA GLN A 195 -17.15 -7.52 -9.27
C GLN A 195 -16.41 -8.06 -10.50
#